data_AF-A0A6C8YJH5-F1
#
_entry.id   AF-A0A6C8YJH5-F1
#
_cell.length_a   1.000
_cell.length_b   1.000
_cell.length_c   1.000
_cell.angle_alpha   90.00
_cell.angle_beta   90.00
_cell.angle_gamma   90.00
#
_symmetry.space_group_name_H-M   'P 1'
#
loop_
_entity.id
_entity.type
_entity.pdbx_description
1 polymer ?
#
loop_
_entity_poly.entity_id
_entity_poly.type
_entity_poly.pdbx_seq_one_letter_code
_entity_poly.pdbx_strand_id
1 'polypeptide(L)'
;MTELEEIGIHINSIENTEQIISQLMDNYSDDVLHLVFSYVKNRTTAEDLTQEIFIKCYEKLDQFNNKSSIKTWLYRIAINHCKDYLG
;
A
#
# COMPACT_ATOMS: atom_id res chain seq x y z
N MET A 1 6.68 -14.12 -23.33
CA MET A 1 5.40 -14.08 -22.61
C MET A 1 5.62 -14.72 -21.25
N THR A 2 6.21 -13.96 -20.34
CA THR A 2 6.63 -14.38 -18.99
C THR A 2 6.39 -13.17 -18.11
N GLU A 3 5.30 -13.16 -17.32
CA GLU A 3 4.96 -12.32 -16.14
C GLU A 3 5.31 -10.81 -16.12
N LEU A 4 5.89 -10.25 -17.17
CA LEU A 4 6.46 -8.91 -17.27
C LEU A 4 5.44 -7.87 -17.78
N GLU A 5 4.15 -8.21 -17.79
CA GLU A 5 3.05 -7.33 -18.24
C GLU A 5 1.93 -7.15 -17.19
N GLU A 6 2.04 -7.77 -16.01
CA GLU A 6 1.11 -7.51 -14.91
C GLU A 6 1.54 -6.24 -14.14
N ILE A 7 0.94 -5.13 -14.56
CA ILE A 7 0.99 -3.81 -13.89
C ILE A 7 2.38 -3.17 -13.98
N GLY A 8 2.61 -2.49 -15.11
CA GLY A 8 3.81 -1.73 -15.42
C GLY A 8 4.08 -0.54 -14.48
N ILE A 9 4.36 -0.81 -13.21
CA ILE A 9 5.05 0.14 -12.32
C ILE A 9 6.54 -0.05 -12.60
N HIS A 10 7.04 0.57 -13.66
CA HIS A 10 8.47 0.67 -13.91
C HIS A 10 9.08 1.64 -12.89
N ILE A 11 9.48 1.14 -11.72
CA ILE A 11 10.19 1.91 -10.68
C ILE A 11 11.46 2.60 -11.24
N ASN A 12 11.99 2.10 -12.35
CA ASN A 12 13.18 2.66 -13.01
C ASN A 12 12.96 3.97 -13.79
N SER A 13 11.73 4.51 -13.86
CA SER A 13 11.44 5.78 -14.54
C SER A 13 10.65 6.79 -13.70
N ILE A 14 10.52 6.57 -12.39
CA ILE A 14 9.64 7.41 -11.54
C ILE A 14 10.48 8.44 -10.80
N GLU A 15 10.45 9.69 -11.25
CA GLU A 15 11.24 10.78 -10.66
C GLU A 15 10.63 11.40 -9.40
N ASN A 16 9.46 10.95 -8.91
CA ASN A 16 8.89 11.50 -7.66
C ASN A 16 8.03 10.49 -6.87
N THR A 17 8.30 10.38 -5.56
CA THR A 17 7.52 9.64 -4.54
C THR A 17 6.01 9.85 -4.68
N GLU A 18 5.58 11.08 -5.00
CA GLU A 18 4.17 11.44 -5.19
C GLU A 18 3.50 10.62 -6.29
N GLN A 19 4.19 10.41 -7.42
CA GLN A 19 3.65 9.63 -8.54
C GLN A 19 3.52 8.14 -8.17
N ILE A 20 4.52 7.60 -7.46
CA ILE A 20 4.46 6.21 -6.98
C ILE A 20 3.26 6.02 -6.07
N ILE A 21 3.09 6.92 -5.10
CA ILE A 21 2.00 6.83 -4.14
C ILE A 21 0.64 7.02 -4.81
N SER A 22 0.52 7.97 -5.74
CA SER A 22 -0.69 8.12 -6.57
C SER A 22 -1.03 6.81 -7.28
N GLN A 23 -0.06 6.17 -7.94
CA GLN A 23 -0.28 4.89 -8.60
C GLN A 23 -0.65 3.76 -7.62
N LEU A 24 -0.06 3.74 -6.42
CA LEU A 24 -0.45 2.75 -5.41
C LEU A 24 -1.88 2.97 -4.92
N MET A 25 -2.30 4.23 -4.74
CA MET A 25 -3.67 4.54 -4.38
C MET A 25 -4.63 4.13 -5.50
N ASP A 26 -4.36 4.52 -6.75
CA ASP A 26 -5.22 4.19 -7.89
C ASP A 26 -5.40 2.67 -8.06
N ASN A 27 -4.33 1.89 -7.83
CA ASN A 27 -4.36 0.44 -8.07
C ASN A 27 -4.78 -0.39 -6.85
N TYR A 28 -4.60 0.11 -5.62
CA TYR A 28 -4.70 -0.72 -4.41
C TYR A 28 -5.55 -0.14 -3.28
N SER A 29 -6.17 1.04 -3.44
CA SER A 29 -7.00 1.62 -2.36
C SER A 29 -8.12 0.70 -1.90
N ASP A 30 -8.89 0.15 -2.84
CA ASP A 30 -10.01 -0.74 -2.53
C ASP A 30 -9.56 -2.06 -1.89
N ASP A 31 -8.46 -2.62 -2.42
CA ASP A 31 -7.81 -3.82 -1.89
C ASP A 31 -7.37 -3.62 -0.43
N VAL A 32 -6.69 -2.51 -0.15
CA VAL A 32 -6.24 -2.16 1.21
C VAL A 32 -7.43 -1.89 2.11
N LEU A 33 -8.45 -1.16 1.65
CA LEU A 33 -9.65 -0.89 2.42
C LEU A 33 -10.38 -2.18 2.82
N HIS A 34 -10.56 -3.11 1.89
CA HIS A 34 -11.15 -4.42 2.19
C HIS A 34 -10.33 -5.22 3.19
N LEU A 35 -9.00 -5.21 3.05
CA LEU A 35 -8.11 -5.84 4.00
C LEU A 35 -8.26 -5.23 5.39
N VAL A 36 -8.16 -3.91 5.53
CA VAL A 36 -8.27 -3.20 6.80
C VAL A 36 -9.65 -3.43 7.43
N PHE A 37 -10.72 -3.33 6.63
CA PHE A 37 -12.08 -3.61 7.08
C PHE A 37 -12.21 -5.05 7.61
N SER A 38 -11.51 -6.01 7.01
CA SER A 38 -11.51 -7.39 7.50
C SER A 38 -10.94 -7.54 8.92
N TYR A 39 -10.07 -6.63 9.36
CA TYR A 39 -9.51 -6.60 10.72
C TYR A 39 -10.40 -5.82 11.69
N VAL A 40 -10.79 -4.60 11.34
CA VAL A 40 -11.45 -3.68 12.29
C VAL A 40 -12.98 -3.77 12.31
N LYS A 41 -13.60 -4.36 11.27
CA LYS A 41 -15.05 -4.54 11.11
C LYS A 41 -15.89 -3.26 11.27
N ASN A 42 -15.29 -2.09 11.12
CA ASN A 42 -15.93 -0.78 11.12
C ASN A 42 -15.52 -0.03 9.86
N ARG A 43 -16.49 0.45 9.08
CA ARG A 43 -16.23 1.10 7.79
C ARG A 43 -15.47 2.41 7.95
N THR A 44 -15.96 3.31 8.80
CA THR A 44 -15.33 4.63 9.03
C THR A 44 -13.90 4.45 9.53
N THR A 45 -13.69 3.59 10.52
CA THR A 45 -12.34 3.27 11.01
C THR A 45 -11.47 2.68 9.91
N ALA A 46 -12.00 1.81 9.06
CA ALA A 46 -11.22 1.24 7.96
C ALA A 46 -10.81 2.28 6.91
N GLU A 47 -11.70 3.22 6.60
CA GLU A 47 -11.42 4.35 5.69
C GLU A 47 -10.32 5.26 6.28
N ASP A 48 -10.38 5.55 7.58
CA ASP A 48 -9.35 6.35 8.29
C ASP A 48 -8.00 5.64 8.30
N LEU A 49 -7.95 4.38 8.72
CA LEU A 49 -6.71 3.60 8.79
C LEU A 49 -6.10 3.37 7.39
N THR A 50 -6.92 3.21 6.35
CA THR A 50 -6.45 3.08 4.97
C THR A 50 -5.69 4.33 4.53
N GLN A 51 -6.20 5.52 4.86
CA GLN A 51 -5.50 6.78 4.58
C GLN A 51 -4.16 6.85 5.32
N GLU A 52 -4.15 6.53 6.62
CA GLU A 52 -2.91 6.49 7.42
C GLU A 52 -1.87 5.51 6.87
N ILE A 53 -2.31 4.37 6.31
CA ILE A 53 -1.44 3.39 5.67
C ILE A 53 -0.76 3.95 4.43
N PHE A 54 -1.49 4.67 3.57
CA PHE A 54 -0.88 5.31 2.39
C PHE A 54 0.06 6.46 2.78
N ILE A 55 -0.25 7.21 3.84
CA ILE A 55 0.69 8.21 4.41
C ILE A 55 1.97 7.52 4.89
N LYS A 56 1.86 6.44 5.68
CA LYS A 56 3.03 5.64 6.11
C LYS A 56 3.80 5.02 4.96
N CYS A 57 3.11 4.66 3.88
CA CYS A 57 3.72 4.16 2.66
C CYS A 57 4.58 5.25 2.01
N TYR A 58 4.06 6.48 1.90
CA TYR A 58 4.79 7.65 1.41
C TYR A 58 6.03 7.93 2.27
N GLU A 59 5.86 7.99 3.59
CA GLU A 59 6.94 8.29 4.54
C GLU A 59 8.07 7.25 4.56
N LYS A 60 7.78 6.00 4.17
CA LYS A 60 8.73 4.88 4.22
C LYS A 60 9.17 4.41 2.84
N LEU A 61 8.79 5.11 1.77
CA LEU A 61 9.01 4.64 0.41
C LEU A 61 10.51 4.49 0.11
N ASP A 62 11.34 5.34 0.68
CA ASP A 62 12.80 5.29 0.65
C ASP A 62 13.39 4.00 1.25
N GLN A 63 12.64 3.32 2.13
CA GLN A 63 13.03 2.05 2.75
C GLN A 63 12.63 0.83 1.91
N PHE A 64 11.87 1.03 0.83
CA PHE A 64 11.51 -0.05 -0.08
C PHE A 64 12.73 -0.47 -0.91
N ASN A 65 13.19 -1.70 -0.68
CA ASN A 65 14.47 -2.20 -1.21
C ASN A 65 14.31 -3.31 -2.26
N ASN A 66 13.17 -3.38 -2.96
CA ASN A 66 12.87 -4.37 -4.01
C ASN A 66 13.03 -5.85 -3.60
N LYS A 67 13.03 -6.17 -2.30
CA LYS A 67 13.06 -7.57 -1.80
C LYS A 67 11.71 -8.29 -1.92
N SER A 68 10.66 -7.57 -2.30
CA SER A 68 9.32 -8.08 -2.60
C SER A 68 8.66 -7.17 -3.64
N SER A 69 7.50 -7.55 -4.17
CA SER A 69 6.68 -6.60 -4.92
C SER A 69 6.25 -5.43 -4.03
N ILE A 70 5.98 -4.28 -4.64
CA ILE A 70 5.47 -3.10 -3.92
C ILE A 70 4.10 -3.37 -3.30
N LYS A 71 3.26 -4.20 -3.95
CA LYS A 71 1.98 -4.68 -3.41
C LYS A 71 2.17 -5.45 -2.10
N THR A 72 3.09 -6.42 -2.09
CA THR A 72 3.38 -7.21 -0.88
C THR A 72 3.92 -6.33 0.25
N TRP A 73 4.74 -5.33 -0.08
CA TRP A 73 5.27 -4.39 0.90
C TRP A 73 4.17 -3.49 1.50
N LEU A 74 3.29 -2.92 0.66
CA LEU A 74 2.11 -2.15 1.08
C LEU A 74 1.20 -2.96 2.00
N TYR A 75 0.89 -4.21 1.63
CA TYR A 75 0.06 -5.09 2.47
C TYR A 75 0.70 -5.37 3.83
N ARG A 76 2.04 -5.48 3.89
CA ARG A 76 2.73 -5.65 5.17
C ARG A 76 2.61 -4.40 6.05
N ILE A 77 2.69 -3.20 5.48
CA ILE A 77 2.41 -1.95 6.21
C ILE A 77 0.97 -1.96 6.73
N ALA A 78 0.00 -2.30 5.87
CA ALA A 78 -1.41 -2.35 6.24
C ALA A 78 -1.70 -3.31 7.39
N ILE A 79 -1.19 -4.54 7.32
CA ILE A 79 -1.36 -5.56 8.36
C ILE A 79 -0.73 -5.12 9.67
N ASN A 80 0.49 -4.55 9.63
CA ASN A 80 1.14 -4.07 10.84
C ASN A 80 0.36 -2.91 11.46
N HIS A 81 -0.11 -1.95 10.66
CA HIS A 81 -0.91 -0.84 11.14
C HIS A 81 -2.23 -1.30 11.77
N CYS A 82 -2.90 -2.29 11.18
CA CYS A 82 -4.10 -2.89 11.77
C CYS A 82 -3.79 -3.58 13.11
N LYS A 83 -2.65 -4.26 13.23
CA LYS A 83 -2.23 -4.90 14.49
C LYS A 83 -1.94 -3.86 15.57
N ASP A 84 -1.22 -2.79 15.23
CA ASP A 84 -0.90 -1.69 16.14
C ASP A 84 -2.18 -0.94 16.60
N TYR A 85 -3.20 -0.84 15.74
CA TYR A 85 -4.48 -0.25 16.11
C TYR A 85 -5.29 -1.14 17.07
N LEU A 86 -5.21 -2.46 16.89
CA LEU A 86 -5.98 -3.43 17.68
C LEU A 86 -5.30 -3.83 19.01
N GLY A 87 -4.01 -3.53 19.19
CA GLY A 87 -3.19 -4.01 20.31
C GLY A 87 -2.16 -3.01 20.79
#